data_AF-A0A535ZBJ7-F1
#
_entry.id   AF-A0A535ZBJ7-F1
#
_cell.length_a   1.000
_cell.length_b   1.000
_cell.length_c   1.000
_cell.angle_alpha   90.00
_cell.angle_beta   90.00
_cell.angle_gamma   90.00
#
_symmetry.space_group_name_H-M   'P 1'
#
loop_
_entity.id
_entity.type
_entity.pdbx_description
1 polymer ?
#
loop_
_entity_poly.entity_id
_entity_poly.type
_entity_poly.pdbx_seq_one_letter_code
_entity_poly.pdbx_strand_id
1 'polypeptide(L)'
;MGTEQVLLLVSAAAALLALWAAIFATRADIATRHAKAEARQRWDDSIRPLPHFTFTSAPAPGQPIEVDVENLGGTLAAGAVIVQHGDDLFAGELTLPEKAPARRIVLTPVLKAWQRSNQPRTLLLAGRDASGRCWDCLNGMKQIKDPRRWLAGQLRELRLQGVVDFPGLTGGK
;
A
#
# COMPACT_ATOMS: atom_id res chain seq x y z
N MET A 1 -33.88 -36.21 -51.44
CA MET A 1 -32.72 -36.21 -50.52
C MET A 1 -32.84 -37.45 -49.65
N GLY A 2 -31.77 -38.24 -49.54
CA GLY A 2 -31.75 -39.43 -48.68
C GLY A 2 -31.63 -39.04 -47.21
N THR A 3 -32.21 -39.82 -46.31
CA THR A 3 -32.14 -39.63 -44.85
C THR A 3 -30.70 -39.49 -44.34
N GLU A 4 -29.75 -40.18 -44.96
CA GLU A 4 -28.31 -40.10 -44.66
C GLU A 4 -27.71 -38.71 -44.91
N GLN A 5 -28.13 -38.01 -45.97
CA GLN A 5 -27.65 -36.67 -46.29
C GLN A 5 -28.15 -35.63 -45.28
N VAL A 6 -29.37 -35.82 -44.77
CA VAL A 6 -29.95 -34.96 -43.73
C VAL A 6 -29.20 -35.15 -42.41
N LEU A 7 -28.88 -36.39 -42.03
CA LEU A 7 -28.08 -36.70 -40.83
C LEU A 7 -26.65 -36.12 -40.90
N LEU A 8 -26.01 -36.19 -42.07
CA LEU A 8 -24.70 -35.59 -42.30
C LEU A 8 -24.74 -34.05 -42.16
N LEU A 9 -25.76 -33.40 -42.71
CA LEU A 9 -25.92 -31.96 -42.60
C LEU A 9 -26.16 -31.51 -41.17
N VAL A 10 -27.00 -32.22 -40.42
CA VAL A 10 -27.29 -31.91 -39.01
C VAL A 10 -26.05 -32.11 -38.14
N SER A 11 -25.30 -33.19 -38.34
CA SER A 11 -24.07 -33.44 -37.56
C SER A 11 -22.97 -32.42 -37.89
N ALA A 12 -22.82 -32.03 -39.15
CA ALA A 12 -21.89 -30.97 -39.54
C ALA A 12 -22.30 -29.61 -38.94
N ALA A 13 -23.58 -29.25 -38.97
CA ALA A 13 -24.09 -28.02 -38.36
C ALA A 13 -23.89 -28.03 -36.83
N ALA A 14 -24.17 -29.15 -36.16
CA ALA A 14 -23.96 -29.30 -34.72
C ALA A 14 -22.48 -29.18 -34.34
N ALA A 15 -21.57 -29.77 -35.12
CA ALA A 15 -20.13 -29.66 -34.90
C ALA A 15 -19.63 -28.21 -35.08
N LEU A 16 -20.12 -27.50 -36.09
CA LEU A 16 -19.79 -26.08 -36.31
C LEU A 16 -20.32 -25.20 -35.17
N LEU A 17 -21.55 -25.43 -34.71
CA LEU A 17 -22.11 -24.71 -33.56
C LEU A 17 -21.36 -25.01 -32.26
N ALA A 18 -20.97 -26.26 -32.03
CA ALA A 18 -20.18 -26.65 -30.86
C ALA A 18 -18.78 -26.01 -30.88
N LEU A 19 -18.12 -25.95 -32.05
CA LEU A 19 -16.85 -25.26 -32.21
C LEU A 19 -16.99 -23.76 -31.94
N TRP A 20 -18.03 -23.12 -32.49
CA TRP A 20 -18.32 -21.72 -32.20
C TRP A 20 -18.59 -21.47 -30.72
N ALA A 21 -19.39 -22.32 -30.07
CA ALA A 21 -19.67 -22.24 -28.65
C ALA A 21 -18.38 -22.36 -27.81
N ALA A 22 -17.47 -23.26 -28.17
CA ALA A 22 -16.17 -23.39 -27.50
C ALA A 22 -15.30 -22.12 -27.66
N ILE A 23 -15.28 -21.51 -28.83
CA ILE A 23 -14.58 -20.24 -29.08
C ILE A 23 -15.19 -19.10 -28.26
N PHE A 24 -16.52 -19.00 -28.20
CA PHE A 24 -17.18 -17.97 -27.38
C PHE A 24 -16.95 -18.20 -25.89
N ALA A 25 -17.03 -19.45 -25.42
CA ALA A 25 -16.77 -19.80 -24.02
C ALA A 25 -15.34 -19.46 -23.58
N THR A 26 -14.34 -19.76 -24.42
CA THR A 26 -12.93 -19.42 -24.13
C THR A 26 -12.70 -17.91 -24.11
N ARG A 27 -13.26 -17.16 -25.08
CA ARG A 27 -13.19 -15.69 -25.07
C ARG A 27 -13.91 -15.07 -23.86
N ALA A 28 -15.06 -15.62 -23.48
CA ALA A 28 -15.80 -15.17 -22.31
C ALA A 28 -15.04 -15.44 -21.00
N ASP A 29 -14.37 -16.59 -20.87
CA ASP A 29 -13.54 -16.89 -19.71
C ASP A 29 -12.36 -15.91 -19.60
N ILE A 30 -11.67 -15.64 -20.72
CA ILE A 30 -10.58 -14.65 -20.76
C ILE A 30 -11.08 -13.26 -20.34
N ALA A 31 -12.18 -12.79 -20.94
CA ALA A 31 -12.78 -11.50 -20.60
C ALA A 31 -13.18 -11.42 -19.11
N THR A 32 -13.72 -12.52 -18.56
CA THR A 32 -14.10 -12.60 -17.15
C THR A 32 -12.89 -12.52 -16.23
N ARG A 33 -11.78 -13.20 -16.58
CA ARG A 33 -10.53 -13.13 -15.81
C ARG A 33 -9.94 -11.72 -15.81
N HIS A 34 -9.93 -11.05 -16.97
CA HIS A 34 -9.49 -9.66 -17.07
C HIS A 34 -10.36 -8.72 -16.24
N ALA A 35 -11.69 -8.83 -16.36
CA ALA A 35 -12.62 -8.01 -15.58
C ALA A 35 -12.44 -8.21 -14.07
N LYS A 36 -12.20 -9.45 -13.62
CA LYS A 36 -11.89 -9.75 -12.21
C LYS A 36 -10.57 -9.13 -11.77
N ALA A 37 -9.53 -9.22 -12.59
CA ALA A 37 -8.22 -8.63 -12.30
C ALA A 37 -8.30 -7.10 -12.20
N GLU A 38 -8.98 -6.45 -13.15
CA GLU A 38 -9.20 -5.00 -13.13
C GLU A 38 -10.05 -4.55 -11.96
N ALA A 39 -11.11 -5.30 -11.62
CA ALA A 39 -11.93 -5.01 -10.45
C ALA A 39 -11.11 -5.12 -9.16
N ARG A 40 -10.22 -6.12 -9.08
CA ARG A 40 -9.30 -6.25 -7.95
C ARG A 40 -8.32 -5.09 -7.87
N GLN A 41 -7.76 -4.67 -9.00
CA GLN A 41 -6.83 -3.54 -9.05
C GLN A 41 -7.53 -2.23 -8.61
N ARG A 42 -8.73 -1.96 -9.12
CA ARG A 42 -9.53 -0.79 -8.71
C ARG A 42 -9.82 -0.78 -7.22
N TRP A 43 -10.19 -1.94 -6.66
CA TRP A 43 -10.38 -2.09 -5.23
C TRP A 43 -9.08 -1.80 -4.47
N ASP A 44 -7.97 -2.39 -4.91
CA ASP A 44 -6.67 -2.24 -4.27
C ASP A 44 -6.17 -0.80 -4.28
N ASP A 45 -6.41 -0.05 -5.35
CA ASP A 45 -6.10 1.37 -5.43
C ASP A 45 -7.03 2.22 -4.55
N SER A 46 -8.30 1.82 -4.36
CA SER A 46 -9.25 2.55 -3.51
C SER A 46 -8.96 2.45 -2.02
N ILE A 47 -8.43 1.31 -1.55
CA ILE A 47 -8.14 1.09 -0.12
C ILE A 47 -6.71 1.49 0.27
N ARG A 48 -5.87 1.83 -0.70
CA ARG A 48 -4.47 2.16 -0.48
C ARG A 48 -4.35 3.48 0.29
N PRO A 49 -3.66 3.52 1.44
CA PRO A 49 -3.46 4.76 2.17
C PRO A 49 -2.55 5.71 1.39
N LEU A 50 -2.76 7.02 1.53
CA LEU A 50 -1.89 8.01 0.90
C LEU A 50 -1.64 9.16 1.90
N PRO A 51 -0.85 8.90 2.96
CA PRO A 51 -0.56 9.90 3.97
C PRO A 51 0.35 10.99 3.42
N HIS A 52 -0.01 12.25 3.68
CA HIS A 52 0.77 13.43 3.31
C HIS A 52 1.18 14.19 4.56
N PHE A 53 2.46 14.58 4.63
CA PHE A 53 3.06 15.23 5.79
C PHE A 53 3.45 16.66 5.41
N THR A 54 2.99 17.62 6.20
CA THR A 54 3.32 19.03 6.08
C THR A 54 3.99 19.49 7.36
N PHE A 55 5.18 20.04 7.23
CA PHE A 55 5.97 20.51 8.36
C PHE A 55 5.73 22.01 8.59
N THR A 56 5.16 22.37 9.73
CA THR A 56 4.76 23.75 10.04
C THR A 56 5.85 24.55 10.73
N SER A 57 6.67 23.92 11.56
CA SER A 57 7.70 24.62 12.35
C SER A 57 8.89 23.73 12.68
N ALA A 58 10.08 24.31 12.69
CA ALA A 58 11.29 23.67 13.15
C ALA A 58 11.27 23.53 14.70
N PRO A 59 11.35 22.32 15.27
CA PRO A 59 11.46 22.14 16.71
C PRO A 59 12.81 22.66 17.22
N ALA A 60 12.81 23.14 18.47
CA ALA A 60 14.06 23.35 19.19
C ALA A 60 14.74 21.99 19.47
N PRO A 61 16.08 21.94 19.64
CA PRO A 61 16.77 20.68 19.91
C PRO A 61 16.20 19.93 21.12
N GLY A 62 15.90 18.64 20.95
CA GLY A 62 15.31 17.81 22.01
C GLY A 62 13.82 18.07 22.32
N GLN A 63 13.17 19.01 21.64
CA GLN A 63 11.71 19.18 21.71
C GLN A 63 11.02 18.28 20.68
N PRO A 64 9.80 17.80 20.95
CA PRO A 64 8.99 17.11 19.96
C PRO A 64 8.74 17.96 18.71
N ILE A 65 8.60 17.29 17.56
CA ILE A 65 8.23 17.94 16.30
C ILE A 65 6.73 17.86 16.08
N GLU A 66 6.11 19.01 15.82
CA GLU A 66 4.73 19.09 15.35
C GLU A 66 4.70 18.91 13.83
N VAL A 67 3.88 17.97 13.37
CA VAL A 67 3.70 17.71 11.95
C VAL A 67 2.21 17.63 11.64
N ASP A 68 1.77 18.38 10.65
CA ASP A 68 0.41 18.25 10.14
C ASP A 68 0.39 17.08 9.17
N VAL A 69 -0.55 16.16 9.39
CA VAL A 69 -0.70 14.95 8.61
C VAL A 69 -2.14 14.82 8.12
N GLU A 70 -2.28 14.55 6.84
CA GLU A 70 -3.56 14.23 6.20
C GLU A 70 -3.47 12.88 5.50
N ASN A 71 -4.61 12.28 5.20
CA ASN A 71 -4.68 11.08 4.38
C ASN A 71 -5.49 11.39 3.14
N LEU A 72 -4.90 11.23 1.97
CA LEU A 72 -5.58 11.47 0.70
C LEU A 72 -6.19 10.18 0.10
N GLY A 73 -5.87 9.03 0.69
CA GLY A 73 -6.25 7.70 0.21
C GLY A 73 -7.18 6.95 1.17
N GLY A 74 -7.14 5.63 1.05
CA GLY A 74 -7.87 4.70 1.92
C GLY A 74 -7.34 4.67 3.36
N THR A 75 -8.02 3.98 4.26
CA THR A 75 -7.67 3.92 5.68
C THR A 75 -6.25 3.42 5.94
N LEU A 76 -5.48 4.17 6.74
CA LEU A 76 -4.22 3.76 7.33
C LEU A 76 -4.52 3.14 8.71
N ALA A 77 -4.70 1.83 8.74
CA ALA A 77 -5.03 1.09 9.96
C ALA A 77 -3.87 1.12 10.99
N ALA A 78 -2.64 1.13 10.50
CA ALA A 78 -1.43 1.35 11.28
C ALA A 78 -0.33 1.90 10.38
N GLY A 79 0.53 2.76 10.89
CA GLY A 79 1.60 3.38 10.13
C GLY A 79 2.81 3.63 10.98
N ALA A 80 3.98 3.54 10.37
CA ALA A 80 5.25 3.89 10.96
C ALA A 80 5.77 5.14 10.26
N VAL A 81 6.19 6.14 11.03
CA VAL A 81 6.84 7.32 10.49
C VAL A 81 8.16 7.58 11.22
N ILE A 82 9.20 7.90 10.45
CA ILE A 82 10.46 8.41 10.95
C ILE A 82 10.79 9.70 10.20
N VAL A 83 11.00 10.77 10.96
CA VAL A 83 11.35 12.10 10.45
C VAL A 83 12.71 12.50 11.01
N GLN A 84 13.50 13.19 10.20
CA GLN A 84 14.75 13.81 10.59
C GLN A 84 14.61 15.32 10.53
N HIS A 85 15.05 16.02 11.56
CA HIS A 85 15.20 17.47 11.53
C HIS A 85 16.35 17.90 12.45
N GLY A 86 17.23 18.76 11.94
CA GLY A 86 18.46 19.13 12.64
C GLY A 86 19.31 17.90 12.91
N ASP A 87 19.68 17.72 14.17
CA ASP A 87 20.47 16.60 14.65
C ASP A 87 19.60 15.53 15.33
N ASP A 88 18.27 15.61 15.21
CA ASP A 88 17.32 14.71 15.88
C ASP A 88 16.56 13.84 14.87
N LEU A 89 16.35 12.58 15.25
CA LEU A 89 15.43 11.64 14.64
C LEU A 89 14.18 11.55 15.51
N PHE A 90 13.03 11.62 14.86
CA PHE A 90 11.72 11.54 15.46
C PHE A 90 11.02 10.31 14.91
N ALA A 91 10.30 9.60 15.76
CA ALA A 91 9.52 8.44 15.34
C ALA A 91 8.15 8.44 16.01
N GLY A 92 7.19 7.82 15.35
CA GLY A 92 5.86 7.63 15.89
C GLY A 92 5.05 6.64 15.08
N GLU A 93 4.04 6.09 15.74
CA GLU A 93 2.98 5.35 15.05
C GLU A 93 1.84 6.28 14.66
N LEU A 94 1.18 5.93 13.56
CA LEU A 94 0.08 6.72 13.02
C LEU A 94 -1.09 5.84 12.60
N THR A 95 -2.29 6.28 12.94
CA THR A 95 -3.55 5.68 12.46
C THR A 95 -4.40 6.78 11.84
N LEU A 96 -4.79 6.65 10.57
CA LEU A 96 -5.59 7.66 9.88
C LEU A 96 -6.82 7.01 9.26
N PRO A 97 -8.02 7.56 9.48
CA PRO A 97 -9.19 7.12 8.72
C PRO A 97 -9.02 7.42 7.23
N GLU A 98 -9.86 6.81 6.40
CA GLU A 98 -9.98 7.15 4.99
C GLU A 98 -10.22 8.66 4.82
N LYS A 99 -9.47 9.28 3.90
CA LYS A 99 -9.60 10.70 3.57
C LYS A 99 -9.56 11.64 4.79
N ALA A 100 -8.75 11.29 5.79
CA ALA A 100 -8.59 12.08 7.00
C ALA A 100 -8.11 13.51 6.67
N PRO A 101 -8.80 14.56 7.15
CA PRO A 101 -8.33 15.93 6.97
C PRO A 101 -7.01 16.15 7.70
N ALA A 102 -6.28 17.20 7.29
CA ALA A 102 -5.06 17.62 7.95
C ALA A 102 -5.28 17.82 9.45
N ARG A 103 -4.51 17.08 10.24
CA ARG A 103 -4.50 17.18 11.70
C ARG A 103 -3.07 17.18 12.20
N ARG A 104 -2.86 17.86 13.32
CA ARG A 104 -1.56 17.91 13.95
C ARG A 104 -1.27 16.63 14.71
N ILE A 105 -0.08 16.09 14.51
CA ILE A 105 0.50 15.04 15.33
C ILE A 105 1.83 15.51 15.91
N VAL A 106 2.22 14.90 17.02
CA VAL A 106 3.48 15.18 17.70
C VAL A 106 4.35 13.94 17.61
N LEU A 107 5.55 14.08 17.06
CA LEU A 107 6.55 13.01 17.03
C LEU A 107 7.63 13.30 18.07
N THR A 108 7.94 12.30 18.88
CA THR A 108 8.94 12.41 19.93
C THR A 108 10.34 12.14 19.40
N PRO A 109 11.38 12.85 19.89
CA PRO A 109 12.76 12.54 19.54
C PRO A 109 13.14 11.16 20.10
N VAL A 110 13.81 10.34 19.29
CA VAL A 110 14.21 8.97 19.65
C VAL A 110 15.73 8.78 19.66
N LEU A 111 16.44 9.48 18.79
CA LEU A 111 17.90 9.37 18.67
C LEU A 111 18.46 10.64 18.01
N LYS A 112 19.75 10.87 18.15
CA LYS A 112 20.47 11.83 17.31
C LYS A 112 20.67 11.29 15.90
N ALA A 113 20.43 12.12 14.90
CA ALA A 113 20.72 11.82 13.51
C ALA A 113 22.23 11.83 13.26
N TRP A 114 22.70 10.93 12.38
CA TRP A 114 24.11 10.88 11.99
C TRP A 114 24.53 12.06 11.10
N GLN A 115 23.60 12.55 10.28
CA GLN A 115 23.78 13.73 9.45
C GLN A 115 22.81 14.80 9.88
N ARG A 116 23.24 16.06 9.81
CA ARG A 116 22.34 17.19 10.07
C ARG A 116 21.47 17.45 8.86
N SER A 117 20.17 17.66 9.07
CA SER A 117 19.25 18.13 8.03
C SER A 117 18.65 19.48 8.41
N ASN A 118 18.85 20.50 7.57
CA ASN A 118 18.29 21.83 7.82
C ASN A 118 16.78 21.92 7.57
N GLN A 119 16.23 21.00 6.78
CA GLN A 119 14.80 20.89 6.52
C GLN A 119 14.28 19.56 7.09
N PRO A 120 13.04 19.53 7.62
CA PRO A 120 12.42 18.29 8.03
C PRO A 120 12.31 17.34 6.84
N ARG A 121 12.75 16.10 7.03
CA ARG A 121 12.73 15.07 5.99
C ARG A 121 12.13 13.79 6.53
N THR A 122 11.09 13.29 5.87
CA THR A 122 10.56 11.95 6.14
C THR A 122 11.52 10.90 5.59
N LEU A 123 12.11 10.10 6.48
CA LEU A 123 13.05 9.03 6.12
C LEU A 123 12.34 7.69 5.94
N LEU A 124 11.27 7.47 6.69
CA LEU A 124 10.43 6.29 6.58
C LEU A 124 8.97 6.72 6.71
N LEU A 125 8.14 6.26 5.79
CA LEU A 125 6.69 6.30 5.92
C LEU A 125 6.14 5.01 5.34
N ALA A 126 5.61 4.17 6.20
CA ALA A 126 4.99 2.92 5.79
C ALA A 126 3.64 2.76 6.47
N GLY A 127 2.73 2.08 5.78
CA GLY A 127 1.36 2.01 6.20
C GLY A 127 0.70 0.69 5.90
N ARG A 128 -0.16 0.26 6.81
CA ARG A 128 -1.04 -0.89 6.67
C ARG A 128 -2.43 -0.42 6.28
N ASP A 129 -2.95 -0.96 5.18
CA ASP A 129 -4.30 -0.66 4.72
C ASP A 129 -5.37 -1.42 5.54
N ALA A 130 -6.64 -1.10 5.31
CA ALA A 130 -7.77 -1.78 5.94
C ALA A 130 -7.85 -3.29 5.62
N SER A 131 -7.21 -3.76 4.54
CA SER A 131 -7.12 -5.19 4.19
C SER A 131 -5.94 -5.91 4.85
N GLY A 132 -5.12 -5.18 5.64
CA GLY A 132 -3.97 -5.71 6.33
C GLY A 132 -2.68 -5.77 5.49
N ARG A 133 -2.67 -5.25 4.25
CA ARG A 133 -1.46 -5.17 3.42
C ARG A 133 -0.64 -3.96 3.79
N CYS A 134 0.69 -4.10 3.72
CA CYS A 134 1.61 -3.02 4.03
C CYS A 134 2.18 -2.38 2.76
N TRP A 135 2.38 -1.08 2.81
CA TRP A 135 2.78 -0.23 1.71
C TRP A 135 3.89 0.72 2.17
N ASP A 136 4.93 0.84 1.36
CA ASP A 136 5.94 1.89 1.47
C ASP A 136 5.38 3.15 0.83
N CYS A 137 5.01 4.12 1.67
CA CYS A 137 4.34 5.34 1.23
C CYS A 137 5.31 6.39 0.68
N LEU A 138 6.62 6.23 0.87
CA LEU A 138 7.64 7.09 0.25
C LEU A 138 8.03 6.58 -1.14
N ASN A 139 8.07 5.26 -1.32
CA ASN A 139 8.53 4.64 -2.55
C ASN A 139 7.37 4.35 -3.53
N GLY A 140 6.61 5.39 -3.87
CA GLY A 140 5.53 5.29 -4.86
C GLY A 140 4.43 4.30 -4.49
N MET A 141 4.15 4.13 -3.19
CA MET A 141 3.17 3.17 -2.68
C MET A 141 3.48 1.71 -3.06
N LYS A 142 4.74 1.31 -2.92
CA LYS A 142 5.17 -0.07 -3.22
C LYS A 142 4.68 -1.03 -2.14
N GLN A 143 4.08 -2.15 -2.54
CA GLN A 143 3.64 -3.18 -1.60
C GLN A 143 4.84 -3.85 -0.91
N ILE A 144 4.76 -3.96 0.42
CA ILE A 144 5.72 -4.64 1.25
C ILE A 144 5.25 -6.08 1.47
N LYS A 145 6.01 -7.07 0.97
CA LYS A 145 5.65 -8.50 1.07
C LYS A 145 5.86 -9.09 2.46
N ASP A 146 6.99 -8.76 3.10
CA ASP A 146 7.33 -9.19 4.46
C ASP A 146 7.60 -7.95 5.32
N PRO A 147 6.58 -7.42 6.01
CA PRO A 147 6.69 -6.18 6.77
C PRO A 147 7.73 -6.24 7.88
N ARG A 148 7.87 -7.39 8.55
CA ARG A 148 8.83 -7.57 9.66
C ARG A 148 10.27 -7.49 9.15
N ARG A 149 10.58 -8.27 8.12
CA ARG A 149 11.93 -8.28 7.54
C ARG A 149 12.26 -6.94 6.88
N TRP A 150 11.30 -6.34 6.18
CA TRP A 150 11.47 -5.04 5.54
C TRP A 150 11.76 -3.94 6.57
N LEU A 151 10.95 -3.86 7.64
CA LEU A 151 11.11 -2.87 8.68
C LEU A 151 12.45 -3.03 9.41
N ALA A 152 12.84 -4.26 9.76
CA ALA A 152 14.14 -4.53 10.37
C ALA A 152 15.31 -4.05 9.49
N GLY A 153 15.19 -4.21 8.16
CA GLY A 153 16.16 -3.68 7.20
C GLY A 153 16.26 -2.16 7.23
N GLN A 154 15.10 -1.47 7.18
CA GLN A 154 15.03 -0.01 7.22
C GLN A 154 15.56 0.56 8.55
N LEU A 155 15.17 -0.02 9.68
CA LEU A 155 15.64 0.42 10.99
C LEU A 155 17.14 0.21 11.16
N ARG A 156 17.70 -0.86 10.60
CA ARG A 156 19.14 -1.10 10.62
C ARG A 156 19.89 -0.04 9.79
N GLU A 157 19.39 0.32 8.62
CA GLU A 157 19.97 1.39 7.78
C GLU A 157 19.94 2.74 8.49
N LEU A 158 18.87 3.02 9.24
CA LEU A 158 18.72 4.23 10.04
C LEU A 158 19.38 4.17 11.42
N ARG A 159 20.04 3.04 11.78
CA ARG A 159 20.64 2.77 13.10
C ARG A 159 19.64 2.91 14.27
N LEU A 160 18.38 2.61 14.02
CA LEU A 160 17.28 2.63 15.00
C LEU A 160 16.85 1.23 15.46
N GLN A 161 17.61 0.19 15.09
CA GLN A 161 17.32 -1.18 15.50
C GLN A 161 17.34 -1.30 17.03
N GLY A 162 16.23 -1.78 17.61
CA GLY A 162 16.06 -1.92 19.06
C GLY A 162 15.78 -0.61 19.81
N VAL A 163 15.78 0.54 19.12
CA VAL A 163 15.42 1.84 19.69
C VAL A 163 13.93 2.10 19.52
N VAL A 164 13.39 1.75 18.35
CA VAL A 164 11.98 1.89 18.01
C VAL A 164 11.45 0.57 17.45
N ASP A 165 10.16 0.33 17.68
CA ASP A 165 9.42 -0.76 17.08
C ASP A 165 8.05 -0.25 16.61
N PHE A 166 7.48 -0.91 15.61
CA PHE A 166 6.20 -0.57 15.01
C PHE A 166 5.32 -1.82 14.92
N PRO A 167 4.79 -2.33 16.06
CA PRO A 167 3.99 -3.54 16.10
C PRO A 167 2.73 -3.44 15.23
N GLY A 168 2.13 -2.25 15.11
CA GLY A 168 0.94 -2.04 14.28
C GLY A 168 1.20 -2.35 12.80
N LEU A 169 2.37 -1.98 12.29
CA LEU A 169 2.78 -2.22 10.90
C LEU A 169 3.17 -3.68 10.66
N THR A 170 3.85 -4.31 11.62
CA THR A 170 4.37 -5.68 11.47
C THR A 170 3.37 -6.78 11.82
N GLY A 171 2.19 -6.40 12.33
CA GLY A 171 1.22 -7.36 12.86
C GLY A 171 1.75 -8.07 14.10
N GLY A 172 2.47 -7.34 14.95
CA GLY A 172 2.70 -7.76 16.33
C GLY A 172 1.37 -7.85 17.07
N LYS A 173 1.27 -8.80 18.00
CA LYS A 173 0.11 -8.91 18.89
C LYS A 173 0.01 -7.70 19.79
#